data_AF-A0A433PB90-F1
#
_entry.id   AF-A0A433PB90-F1
#
_cell.length_a   1.000
_cell.length_b   1.000
_cell.length_c   1.000
_cell.angle_alpha   90.00
_cell.angle_beta   90.00
_cell.angle_gamma   90.00
#
_symmetry.space_group_name_H-M   'P 1'
#
loop_
_entity.id
_entity.type
_entity.pdbx_description
1 polymer ?
#
loop_
_entity_poly.entity_id
_entity_poly.type
_entity_poly.pdbx_seq_one_letter_code
_entity_poly.pdbx_strand_id
1 'polypeptide(L)'
;MSATVTKGPELKAQTGKTWGRDRDISNWTVLGSIFILTFCPTLTFWCWISCTYYQCSVSAPVFELLNKQLSSEAIHEFIRTKAPHFTYEASKIYVLWLLFQGVLYAVLPSKIGYGQRTPAGHLLPYKVNGLLAWFVTHTLYVTGSYLGWWDPAIVHNNWGGLLMAANAYGYFLTFFAFIKAYTFPSHPEDRKFSGSWVYDLLMGIEMNPRFGQLWDFKLFHNGRPGIIAWTLIDISFAAAQYQKIGYVTNSMILLNILHATYVLDFFYNEDWYLRTIDIAHDHFGFYLAWGDSVWLPFMYTLQSHYLVRNTVDLSIPYLVLTTIVGFGGYYIFRTVNNQKDLVRKMDGKCNIWGKPAKVVRTEYTTSDGKVHRSLLLASGFWGISRHFNYTGDLLISAAMCLACGFDGFLPYFYIIYMTILLLHRIRRDDTRCRGKYGKYWDEYCKIVPWKLIPTYSR
;
A
#
# COMPACT_ATOMS: atom_id res chain seq x y z
N MET A 1 10.27 -41.14 -34.28
CA MET A 1 10.15 -39.75 -34.75
C MET A 1 10.27 -38.85 -33.53
N SER A 2 11.44 -38.24 -33.36
CA SER A 2 11.74 -37.33 -32.25
C SER A 2 11.04 -36.00 -32.51
N ALA A 3 10.09 -35.62 -31.64
CA ALA A 3 9.43 -34.34 -31.71
C ALA A 3 10.39 -33.26 -31.21
N THR A 4 10.98 -32.54 -32.15
CA THR A 4 11.83 -31.38 -31.92
C THR A 4 10.99 -30.30 -31.23
N VAL A 5 11.14 -30.16 -29.91
CA VAL A 5 10.62 -29.00 -29.17
C VAL A 5 11.44 -27.80 -29.64
N THR A 6 10.89 -27.04 -30.59
CA THR A 6 11.44 -25.74 -30.97
C THR A 6 11.39 -24.82 -29.75
N LYS A 7 12.53 -24.66 -29.07
CA LYS A 7 12.77 -23.53 -28.16
C LYS A 7 12.45 -22.26 -28.96
N GLY A 8 11.41 -21.54 -28.56
CA GLY A 8 11.18 -20.18 -29.03
C GLY A 8 12.43 -19.33 -28.78
N PRO A 9 12.59 -18.19 -29.48
CA PRO A 9 13.77 -17.35 -29.32
C PRO A 9 14.02 -17.08 -27.83
N GLU A 10 15.24 -17.34 -27.36
CA GLU A 10 15.69 -16.94 -26.02
C GLU A 10 15.36 -15.46 -25.84
N LEU A 11 14.41 -15.18 -24.95
CA LEU A 11 13.92 -13.83 -24.67
C LEU A 11 14.96 -13.09 -23.84
N LYS A 12 16.16 -12.84 -24.38
CA LYS A 12 17.27 -12.13 -23.73
C LYS A 12 16.73 -11.05 -22.79
N ALA A 13 17.02 -11.18 -21.49
CA ALA A 13 16.70 -10.21 -20.45
C ALA A 13 16.59 -8.78 -20.99
N GLN A 14 15.39 -8.20 -20.88
CA GLN A 14 15.02 -7.04 -21.68
C GLN A 14 15.90 -5.82 -21.35
N THR A 15 16.62 -5.33 -22.35
CA THR A 15 17.57 -4.21 -22.23
C THR A 15 16.91 -2.83 -22.20
N GLY A 16 15.57 -2.76 -22.19
CA GLY A 16 14.79 -1.54 -22.37
C GLY A 16 14.95 -0.51 -21.23
N LYS A 17 15.12 0.76 -21.62
CA LYS A 17 15.05 1.93 -20.73
C LYS A 17 13.64 2.21 -20.18
N THR A 18 12.60 1.52 -20.67
CA THR A 18 11.21 2.00 -20.64
C THR A 18 10.26 1.26 -19.70
N TRP A 19 10.69 0.21 -18.98
CA TRP A 19 9.78 -0.58 -18.13
C TRP A 19 10.31 -0.79 -16.71
N GLY A 20 9.40 -0.78 -15.74
CA GLY A 20 9.67 -1.04 -14.32
C GLY A 20 10.57 0.00 -13.66
N ARG A 21 11.43 -0.48 -12.74
CA ARG A 21 12.47 0.31 -12.05
C ARG A 21 13.56 0.82 -13.01
N ASP A 22 14.36 1.78 -12.57
CA ASP A 22 15.43 2.32 -13.41
C ASP A 22 16.58 1.30 -13.58
N ARG A 23 17.21 1.34 -14.76
CA ARG A 23 18.45 0.59 -15.04
C ARG A 23 19.65 1.49 -14.82
N ASP A 24 19.63 2.63 -15.51
CA ASP A 24 20.70 3.61 -15.49
C ASP A 24 20.40 4.60 -14.36
N ILE A 25 21.17 4.52 -13.27
CA ILE A 25 20.94 5.34 -12.08
C ILE A 25 22.13 6.27 -11.81
N SER A 26 21.82 7.42 -11.22
CA SER A 26 22.84 8.38 -10.77
C SER A 26 23.31 8.06 -9.34
N ASN A 27 24.47 8.58 -8.95
CA ASN A 27 24.96 8.50 -7.56
C ASN A 27 23.95 9.11 -6.57
N TRP A 28 23.22 10.15 -6.97
CA TRP A 28 22.13 10.72 -6.17
C TRP A 28 20.99 9.74 -5.90
N THR A 29 20.68 8.87 -6.86
CA THR A 29 19.68 7.81 -6.69
C THR A 29 20.14 6.78 -5.67
N VAL A 30 21.43 6.43 -5.68
CA VAL A 30 22.03 5.52 -4.70
C VAL A 30 21.99 6.14 -3.30
N LEU A 31 22.39 7.40 -3.14
CA LEU A 31 22.30 8.11 -1.86
C LEU A 31 20.86 8.20 -1.34
N GLY A 32 19.90 8.51 -2.21
CA GLY A 32 18.47 8.47 -1.88
C GLY A 32 18.00 7.08 -1.45
N SER A 33 18.59 6.02 -2.02
CA SER A 33 18.27 4.65 -1.63
C SER A 33 18.77 4.29 -0.23
N ILE A 34 20.00 4.69 0.09
CA ILE A 34 20.57 4.54 1.44
C ILE A 34 19.71 5.30 2.46
N PHE A 35 19.32 6.53 2.11
CA PHE A 35 18.45 7.33 2.96
C PHE A 35 17.13 6.59 3.25
N ILE A 36 16.43 6.07 2.24
CA ILE A 36 15.17 5.33 2.47
C ILE A 36 15.39 4.07 3.32
N LEU A 37 16.44 3.30 3.04
CA LEU A 37 16.76 2.05 3.76
C LEU A 37 17.04 2.24 5.26
N THR A 38 17.43 3.45 5.66
CA THR A 38 17.82 3.79 7.05
C THR A 38 16.78 4.68 7.74
N PHE A 39 16.28 5.69 7.04
CA PHE A 39 15.34 6.67 7.57
C PHE A 39 13.95 6.07 7.84
N CYS A 40 13.40 5.28 6.91
CA CYS A 40 12.04 4.75 7.06
C CYS A 40 11.87 3.85 8.31
N PRO A 41 12.76 2.87 8.57
CA PRO A 41 12.75 2.10 9.82
C PRO A 41 12.91 2.98 11.05
N THR A 42 13.86 3.92 11.03
CA THR A 42 14.09 4.85 12.15
C THR A 42 12.84 5.69 12.44
N LEU A 43 12.14 6.14 11.40
CA LEU A 43 10.89 6.89 11.52
C LEU A 43 9.78 6.03 12.15
N THR A 44 9.66 4.75 11.80
CA THR A 44 8.66 3.87 12.45
C THR A 44 8.92 3.73 13.94
N PHE A 45 10.18 3.60 14.34
CA PHE A 45 10.57 3.57 15.76
C PHE A 45 10.28 4.91 16.43
N TRP A 46 10.62 6.01 15.78
CA TRP A 46 10.35 7.35 16.28
C TRP A 46 8.86 7.57 16.55
N CYS A 47 7.99 7.24 15.59
CA CYS A 47 6.54 7.35 15.76
C CYS A 47 6.02 6.47 16.90
N TRP A 48 6.55 5.25 17.02
CA TRP A 48 6.21 4.36 18.14
C TRP A 48 6.63 4.94 19.50
N ILE A 49 7.85 5.50 19.60
CA ILE A 49 8.36 6.15 20.82
C ILE A 49 7.50 7.36 21.18
N SER A 50 7.28 8.25 20.21
CA SER A 50 6.43 9.44 20.36
C SER A 50 5.07 9.08 20.93
N CYS A 51 4.43 8.04 20.38
CA CYS A 51 3.16 7.62 20.92
C CYS A 51 3.26 6.96 22.29
N THR A 52 4.15 6.00 22.47
CA THR A 52 4.20 5.20 23.69
C THR A 52 4.56 6.03 24.92
N TYR A 53 5.46 7.01 24.77
CA TYR A 53 6.00 7.76 25.91
C TYR A 53 5.59 9.23 25.95
N TYR A 54 5.11 9.81 24.84
CA TYR A 54 4.88 11.26 24.72
C TYR A 54 3.50 11.61 24.17
N GLN A 55 2.49 10.76 24.39
CA GLN A 55 1.12 11.00 23.93
C GLN A 55 1.03 11.34 22.42
N CYS A 56 1.91 10.73 21.63
CA CYS A 56 2.04 10.94 20.18
C CYS A 56 2.54 12.33 19.76
N SER A 57 3.16 13.08 20.67
CA SER A 57 3.90 14.29 20.33
C SER A 57 5.19 13.96 19.58
N VAL A 58 5.35 14.54 18.39
CA VAL A 58 6.55 14.35 17.54
C VAL A 58 7.73 15.16 18.05
N SER A 59 7.47 16.31 18.68
CA SER A 59 8.50 17.25 19.14
C SER A 59 8.99 16.98 20.56
N ALA A 60 8.16 16.40 21.43
CA ALA A 60 8.52 16.15 22.82
C ALA A 60 9.79 15.28 23.01
N PRO A 61 9.99 14.16 22.27
CA PRO A 61 11.24 13.41 22.39
C PRO A 61 12.46 14.20 21.89
N VAL A 62 12.30 15.12 20.91
CA VAL A 62 13.37 16.03 20.49
C VAL A 62 13.73 16.99 21.61
N PHE A 63 12.74 17.60 22.26
CA PHE A 63 12.98 18.53 23.37
C PHE A 63 13.65 17.85 24.57
N GLU A 64 13.29 16.60 24.89
CA GLU A 64 13.99 15.83 25.92
C GLU A 64 15.48 15.67 25.60
N LEU A 65 15.81 15.29 24.37
CA LEU A 65 17.19 15.11 23.92
C LEU A 65 17.96 16.44 23.85
N LEU A 66 17.33 17.52 23.38
CA LEU A 66 17.93 18.87 23.35
C LEU A 66 18.19 19.42 24.75
N ASN A 67 17.29 19.19 25.70
CA ASN A 67 17.48 19.58 27.10
C ASN A 67 18.67 18.84 27.74
N LYS A 68 18.95 17.62 27.28
CA LYS A 68 20.17 16.85 27.63
C LYS A 68 21.37 17.17 26.70
N GLN A 69 21.33 18.30 25.99
CA GLN A 69 22.38 18.81 25.10
C GLN A 69 22.82 17.83 24.00
N LEU A 70 21.97 16.87 23.61
CA LEU A 70 22.31 15.81 22.65
C LEU A 70 23.60 15.06 23.03
N SER A 71 23.90 14.93 24.33
CA SER A 71 25.08 14.18 24.77
C SER A 71 24.97 12.72 24.34
N SER A 72 26.12 12.09 24.09
CA SER A 72 26.16 10.70 23.64
C SER A 72 25.49 9.76 24.65
N GLU A 73 25.69 10.03 25.94
CA GLU A 73 25.12 9.34 27.08
C GLU A 73 23.60 9.46 27.10
N ALA A 74 23.07 10.66 26.85
CA ALA A 74 21.63 10.89 26.79
C ALA A 74 20.97 10.15 25.62
N ILE A 75 21.62 10.14 24.46
CA ILE A 75 21.13 9.41 23.29
C ILE A 75 21.13 7.90 23.56
N HIS A 76 22.23 7.37 24.13
CA HIS A 76 22.33 5.96 24.48
C HIS A 76 21.29 5.54 25.53
N GLU A 77 21.10 6.36 26.57
CA GLU A 77 20.06 6.14 27.58
C GLU A 77 18.65 6.17 26.97
N PHE A 78 18.38 7.16 26.11
CA PHE A 78 17.09 7.28 25.42
C PHE A 78 16.80 6.05 24.57
N ILE A 79 17.75 5.61 23.74
CA ILE A 79 17.58 4.40 22.92
C ILE A 79 17.39 3.18 23.82
N ARG A 80 18.21 3.01 24.85
CA ARG A 80 18.14 1.83 25.73
C ARG A 80 16.82 1.72 26.48
N THR A 81 16.25 2.84 26.91
CA THR A 81 15.05 2.87 27.77
C THR A 81 13.75 3.05 27.00
N LYS A 82 13.80 3.68 25.82
CA LYS A 82 12.62 4.05 25.04
C LYS A 82 12.49 3.33 23.72
N ALA A 83 13.54 2.72 23.14
CA ALA A 83 13.37 2.01 21.88
C ALA A 83 12.49 0.75 22.05
N PRO A 84 11.72 0.35 21.01
CA PRO A 84 11.00 -0.90 21.05
C PRO A 84 12.00 -2.05 21.18
N HIS A 85 11.68 -3.02 22.04
CA HIS A 85 12.55 -4.17 22.29
C HIS A 85 11.90 -5.45 21.79
N PHE A 86 12.74 -6.43 21.45
CA PHE A 86 12.30 -7.76 21.11
C PHE A 86 11.59 -8.40 22.30
N THR A 87 10.42 -9.00 22.06
CA THR A 87 9.77 -9.90 23.01
C THR A 87 9.47 -11.22 22.32
N TYR A 88 9.63 -12.31 23.08
CA TYR A 88 9.34 -13.65 22.58
C TYR A 88 7.87 -13.82 22.20
N GLU A 89 6.95 -13.34 23.04
CA GLU A 89 5.51 -13.43 22.79
C GLU A 89 5.07 -12.69 21.53
N ALA A 90 5.55 -11.45 21.31
CA ALA A 90 5.21 -10.73 20.08
C ALA A 90 5.75 -11.43 18.84
N SER A 91 6.96 -11.98 18.91
CA SER A 91 7.55 -12.71 17.80
C SER A 91 6.79 -14.00 17.49
N LYS A 92 6.35 -14.72 18.52
CA LYS A 92 5.47 -15.88 18.40
C LYS A 92 4.15 -15.50 17.73
N ILE A 93 3.50 -14.41 18.18
CA ILE A 93 2.26 -13.90 17.59
C ILE A 93 2.47 -13.57 16.11
N TYR A 94 3.56 -12.86 15.77
CA TYR A 94 3.83 -12.44 14.40
C TYR A 94 4.12 -13.63 13.47
N VAL A 95 4.89 -14.63 13.92
CA VAL A 95 5.14 -15.85 13.15
C VAL A 95 3.85 -16.65 12.94
N LEU A 96 3.03 -16.82 13.98
CA LEU A 96 1.74 -17.49 13.87
C LEU A 96 0.80 -16.75 12.92
N TRP A 97 0.81 -15.41 12.95
CA TRP A 97 0.07 -14.56 12.01
C TRP A 97 0.48 -14.81 10.56
N LEU A 98 1.78 -14.79 10.26
CA LEU A 98 2.31 -15.04 8.91
C LEU A 98 1.96 -16.45 8.42
N LEU A 99 2.14 -17.47 9.27
CA LEU A 99 1.81 -18.85 8.94
C LEU A 99 0.32 -19.03 8.69
N PHE A 100 -0.53 -18.48 9.56
CA PHE A 100 -1.98 -18.52 9.41
C PHE A 100 -2.43 -17.88 8.10
N GLN A 101 -1.96 -16.66 7.81
CA GLN A 101 -2.25 -15.99 6.55
C GLN A 101 -1.72 -16.76 5.34
N GLY A 102 -0.56 -17.39 5.47
CA GLY A 102 0.00 -18.26 4.45
C GLY A 102 -0.88 -19.47 4.15
N VAL A 103 -1.38 -20.15 5.20
CA VAL A 103 -2.31 -21.27 5.07
C VAL A 103 -3.61 -20.82 4.40
N LEU A 104 -4.19 -19.69 4.83
CA LEU A 104 -5.41 -19.16 4.21
C LEU A 104 -5.20 -18.84 2.72
N TYR A 105 -4.08 -18.21 2.37
CA TYR A 105 -3.75 -17.89 0.98
C TYR A 105 -3.62 -19.15 0.11
N ALA A 106 -3.01 -20.22 0.63
CA ALA A 106 -2.87 -21.49 -0.07
C ALA A 106 -4.18 -22.28 -0.19
N VAL A 107 -4.94 -22.41 0.91
CA VAL A 107 -5.99 -23.41 1.05
C VAL A 107 -7.38 -22.88 0.72
N LEU A 108 -7.66 -21.60 1.00
CA LEU A 108 -9.01 -21.07 0.80
C LEU A 108 -9.41 -21.10 -0.69
N PRO A 109 -10.69 -21.43 -0.99
CA PRO A 109 -11.23 -21.32 -2.34
C PRO A 109 -10.96 -19.94 -2.94
N SER A 110 -10.49 -19.92 -4.18
CA SER A 110 -10.09 -18.69 -4.85
C SER A 110 -10.58 -18.65 -6.29
N LYS A 111 -11.01 -17.48 -6.75
CA LYS A 111 -11.06 -17.20 -8.19
C LYS A 111 -9.64 -16.92 -8.67
N ILE A 112 -9.31 -17.38 -9.88
CA ILE A 112 -8.02 -17.06 -10.50
C ILE A 112 -8.17 -15.73 -11.24
N GLY A 113 -7.51 -14.70 -10.71
CA GLY A 113 -7.32 -13.42 -11.38
C GLY A 113 -6.08 -13.44 -12.26
N TYR A 114 -6.02 -12.52 -13.22
CA TYR A 114 -4.87 -12.38 -14.12
C TYR A 114 -4.35 -10.94 -14.12
N GLY A 115 -3.04 -10.82 -13.93
CA GLY A 115 -2.34 -9.53 -14.02
C GLY A 115 -2.21 -9.02 -15.45
N GLN A 116 -1.42 -7.96 -15.62
CA GLN A 116 -0.98 -7.54 -16.95
C GLN A 116 0.10 -8.49 -17.48
N ARG A 117 0.26 -8.53 -18.81
CA ARG A 117 1.41 -9.21 -19.41
C ARG A 117 2.70 -8.57 -18.92
N THR A 118 3.62 -9.38 -18.41
CA THR A 118 4.96 -8.92 -18.05
C THR A 118 5.71 -8.47 -19.31
N PRO A 119 6.79 -7.71 -19.17
CA PRO A 119 7.64 -7.33 -20.30
C PRO A 119 8.10 -8.56 -21.10
N ALA A 120 8.52 -9.65 -20.46
CA ALA A 120 8.85 -10.91 -21.11
C ALA A 120 7.64 -11.67 -21.71
N GLY A 121 6.43 -11.11 -21.60
CA GLY A 121 5.22 -11.61 -22.25
C GLY A 121 4.41 -12.62 -21.41
N HIS A 122 4.80 -12.87 -20.16
CA HIS A 122 4.11 -13.80 -19.28
C HIS A 122 2.78 -13.21 -18.79
N LEU A 123 1.70 -14.00 -18.85
CA LEU A 123 0.42 -13.67 -18.22
C LEU A 123 0.27 -14.49 -16.95
N LEU A 124 0.47 -13.84 -15.80
CA LEU A 124 0.58 -14.55 -14.52
C LEU A 124 -0.79 -14.75 -13.85
N PRO A 125 -1.12 -15.98 -13.38
CA PRO A 125 -2.31 -16.26 -12.60
C PRO A 125 -2.12 -15.90 -11.11
N TYR A 126 -3.19 -15.49 -10.44
CA TYR A 126 -3.19 -15.09 -9.03
C TYR A 126 -4.40 -15.66 -8.29
N LYS A 127 -4.21 -16.16 -7.06
CA LYS A 127 -5.31 -16.53 -6.17
C LYS A 127 -5.92 -15.27 -5.54
N VAL A 128 -7.16 -14.97 -5.92
CA VAL A 128 -7.93 -13.82 -5.43
C VAL A 128 -8.95 -14.35 -4.40
N ASN A 129 -8.49 -14.52 -3.16
CA ASN A 129 -9.27 -15.02 -2.02
C ASN A 129 -9.18 -14.12 -0.77
N GLY A 130 -8.73 -12.87 -0.92
CA GLY A 130 -8.45 -11.96 0.18
C GLY A 130 -9.69 -11.62 1.00
N LEU A 131 -10.85 -11.45 0.36
CA LEU A 131 -12.09 -11.16 1.08
C LEU A 131 -12.51 -12.33 1.99
N LEU A 132 -12.41 -13.56 1.51
CA LEU A 132 -12.71 -14.75 2.32
C LEU A 132 -11.67 -14.91 3.45
N ALA A 133 -10.40 -14.67 3.16
CA ALA A 133 -9.33 -14.69 4.17
C ALA A 133 -9.60 -13.64 5.27
N TRP A 134 -10.04 -12.44 4.89
CA TRP A 134 -10.41 -11.38 5.82
C TRP A 134 -11.54 -11.83 6.75
N PHE A 135 -12.63 -12.40 6.21
CA PHE A 135 -13.75 -12.88 7.01
C PHE A 135 -13.34 -13.99 7.98
N VAL A 136 -12.65 -15.03 7.49
CA VAL A 136 -12.17 -16.14 8.33
C VAL A 136 -11.28 -15.62 9.45
N THR A 137 -10.38 -14.70 9.13
CA THR A 137 -9.46 -14.08 10.10
C THR A 137 -10.20 -13.29 11.17
N HIS A 138 -11.13 -12.41 10.79
CA HIS A 138 -11.82 -11.54 11.73
C HIS A 138 -12.84 -12.30 12.58
N THR A 139 -13.56 -13.25 11.97
CA THR A 139 -14.46 -14.14 12.72
C THR A 139 -13.67 -14.94 13.75
N LEU A 140 -12.52 -15.52 13.37
CA LEU A 140 -11.66 -16.24 14.32
C LEU A 140 -11.17 -15.31 15.44
N TYR A 141 -10.67 -14.11 15.11
CA TYR A 141 -10.18 -13.15 16.09
C TYR A 141 -11.24 -12.77 17.14
N VAL A 142 -12.44 -12.42 16.67
CA VAL A 142 -13.55 -11.99 17.54
C VAL A 142 -14.09 -13.17 18.36
N THR A 143 -14.31 -14.32 17.73
CA THR A 143 -14.81 -15.52 18.43
C THR A 143 -13.81 -16.05 19.45
N GLY A 144 -12.53 -16.12 19.10
CA GLY A 144 -11.48 -16.53 20.04
C GLY A 144 -11.35 -15.56 21.23
N SER A 145 -11.50 -14.25 21.01
CA SER A 145 -11.55 -13.29 22.11
C SER A 145 -12.79 -13.49 23.00
N TYR A 146 -13.96 -13.69 22.40
CA TYR A 146 -15.22 -13.94 23.12
C TYR A 146 -15.16 -15.23 23.95
N LEU A 147 -14.52 -16.28 23.43
CA LEU A 147 -14.30 -17.56 24.11
C LEU A 147 -13.15 -17.53 25.14
N GLY A 148 -12.46 -16.39 25.28
CA GLY A 148 -11.36 -16.21 26.23
C GLY A 148 -10.04 -16.89 25.82
N TRP A 149 -9.86 -17.23 24.54
CA TRP A 149 -8.59 -17.81 24.04
C TRP A 149 -7.45 -16.79 24.03
N TRP A 150 -7.77 -15.51 23.85
CA TRP A 150 -6.83 -14.40 23.92
C TRP A 150 -7.53 -13.10 24.32
N ASP A 151 -6.73 -12.15 24.80
CA ASP A 151 -7.17 -10.79 25.08
C ASP A 151 -7.55 -10.07 23.76
N PRO A 152 -8.73 -9.43 23.64
CA PRO A 152 -9.07 -8.65 22.45
C PRO A 152 -8.11 -7.48 22.18
N ALA A 153 -7.33 -7.04 23.17
CA ALA A 153 -6.27 -6.04 23.03
C ALA A 153 -4.86 -6.63 22.77
N ILE A 154 -4.74 -7.92 22.44
CA ILE A 154 -3.45 -8.63 22.31
C ILE A 154 -2.45 -7.96 21.36
N VAL A 155 -2.90 -7.37 20.25
CA VAL A 155 -2.03 -6.68 19.28
C VAL A 155 -1.50 -5.37 19.89
N HIS A 156 -2.38 -4.58 20.50
CA HIS A 156 -2.00 -3.36 21.23
C HIS A 156 -0.98 -3.68 22.34
N ASN A 157 -1.24 -4.71 23.14
CA ASN A 157 -0.43 -5.05 24.31
C ASN A 157 0.99 -5.53 23.92
N ASN A 158 1.16 -6.04 22.70
CA ASN A 158 2.44 -6.53 22.19
C ASN A 158 3.07 -5.60 21.12
N TRP A 159 2.54 -4.39 20.94
CA TRP A 159 2.80 -3.56 19.76
C TRP A 159 4.28 -3.24 19.52
N GLY A 160 5.05 -2.92 20.57
CA GLY A 160 6.49 -2.66 20.46
C GLY A 160 7.29 -3.89 20.01
N GLY A 161 6.98 -5.06 20.57
CA GLY A 161 7.60 -6.31 20.15
C GLY A 161 7.20 -6.72 18.73
N LEU A 162 5.94 -6.45 18.33
CA LEU A 162 5.45 -6.72 16.98
C LEU A 162 6.16 -5.83 15.96
N LEU A 163 6.44 -4.56 16.30
CA LEU A 163 7.24 -3.67 15.44
C LEU A 163 8.65 -4.21 15.21
N MET A 164 9.28 -4.77 16.24
CA MET A 164 10.59 -5.41 16.11
C MET A 164 10.54 -6.67 15.25
N ALA A 165 9.55 -7.55 15.49
CA ALA A 165 9.36 -8.76 14.71
C ALA A 165 9.08 -8.46 13.22
N ALA A 166 8.23 -7.47 12.95
CA ALA A 166 7.90 -7.04 11.60
C ALA A 166 9.11 -6.42 10.87
N ASN A 167 9.93 -5.62 11.56
CA ASN A 167 11.18 -5.09 10.98
C ASN A 167 12.16 -6.22 10.64
N ALA A 168 12.39 -7.15 11.57
CA ALA A 168 13.25 -8.30 11.32
C ALA A 168 12.76 -9.11 10.11
N TYR A 169 11.45 -9.36 10.02
CA TYR A 169 10.84 -10.05 8.88
C TYR A 169 10.94 -9.26 7.57
N GLY A 170 10.68 -7.95 7.58
CA GLY A 170 10.77 -7.10 6.40
C GLY A 170 12.17 -7.08 5.80
N TYR A 171 13.20 -7.00 6.65
CA TYR A 171 14.60 -7.13 6.20
C TYR A 171 14.91 -8.55 5.71
N PHE A 172 14.49 -9.58 6.44
CA PHE A 172 14.65 -10.97 6.01
C PHE A 172 14.06 -11.19 4.61
N LEU A 173 12.82 -10.76 4.38
CA LEU A 173 12.11 -10.90 3.11
C LEU A 173 12.80 -10.11 1.98
N THR A 174 13.35 -8.94 2.30
CA THR A 174 14.14 -8.12 1.37
C THR A 174 15.39 -8.86 0.92
N PHE A 175 16.21 -9.35 1.86
CA PHE A 175 17.43 -10.08 1.53
C PHE A 175 17.12 -11.41 0.85
N PHE A 176 16.07 -12.10 1.28
CA PHE A 176 15.59 -13.31 0.63
C PHE A 176 15.22 -13.06 -0.83
N ALA A 177 14.42 -12.02 -1.13
CA ALA A 177 14.03 -11.68 -2.49
C ALA A 177 15.25 -11.28 -3.34
N PHE A 178 16.21 -10.56 -2.75
CA PHE A 178 17.47 -10.21 -3.42
C PHE A 178 18.28 -11.46 -3.78
N ILE A 179 18.54 -12.35 -2.83
CA ILE A 179 19.30 -13.61 -3.05
C ILE A 179 18.58 -14.51 -4.06
N LYS A 180 17.26 -14.66 -3.92
CA LYS A 180 16.42 -15.44 -4.82
C LYS A 180 16.58 -14.98 -6.27
N ALA A 181 16.63 -13.68 -6.51
CA ALA A 181 16.75 -13.13 -7.86
C ALA A 181 18.05 -13.54 -8.58
N TYR A 182 19.11 -13.85 -7.84
CA TYR A 182 20.37 -14.37 -8.38
C TYR A 182 20.40 -15.90 -8.50
N THR A 183 19.78 -16.59 -7.55
CA THR A 183 19.99 -18.04 -7.35
C THR A 183 18.89 -18.91 -7.99
N PHE A 184 17.62 -18.53 -7.83
CA PHE A 184 16.47 -19.27 -8.37
C PHE A 184 15.32 -18.32 -8.74
N PRO A 185 15.52 -17.44 -9.74
CA PRO A 185 14.48 -16.51 -10.17
C PRO A 185 13.30 -17.23 -10.82
N SER A 186 12.10 -16.71 -10.60
CA SER A 186 10.85 -17.30 -11.09
C SER A 186 10.70 -17.12 -12.60
N HIS A 187 11.05 -15.91 -13.06
CA HIS A 187 11.09 -15.53 -14.47
C HIS A 187 12.42 -14.79 -14.73
N PRO A 188 13.49 -15.50 -15.14
CA PRO A 188 14.82 -14.91 -15.32
C PRO A 188 14.86 -13.71 -16.27
N GLU A 189 13.96 -13.67 -17.25
CA GLU A 189 13.86 -12.65 -18.30
C GLU A 189 13.14 -11.37 -17.85
N ASP A 190 12.37 -11.44 -16.76
CA ASP A 190 11.73 -10.29 -16.09
C ASP A 190 12.58 -9.78 -14.91
N ARG A 191 13.90 -9.97 -14.98
CA ARG A 191 14.85 -9.37 -14.04
C ARG A 191 15.45 -8.09 -14.58
N LYS A 192 15.72 -7.15 -13.68
CA LYS A 192 16.37 -5.89 -14.01
C LYS A 192 17.40 -5.49 -12.96
N PHE A 193 18.65 -5.31 -13.39
CA PHE A 193 19.79 -4.93 -12.56
C PHE A 193 20.24 -3.50 -12.90
N SER A 194 20.64 -2.71 -11.92
CA SER A 194 21.27 -1.39 -12.16
C SER A 194 22.79 -1.38 -12.05
N GLY A 195 23.40 -2.45 -11.55
CA GLY A 195 24.82 -2.46 -11.18
C GLY A 195 25.12 -1.81 -9.83
N SER A 196 24.10 -1.29 -9.12
CA SER A 196 24.22 -0.85 -7.73
C SER A 196 23.44 -1.79 -6.82
N TRP A 197 24.15 -2.57 -6.01
CA TRP A 197 23.54 -3.51 -5.08
C TRP A 197 22.58 -2.84 -4.09
N VAL A 198 22.84 -1.59 -3.69
CA VAL A 198 21.97 -0.82 -2.77
C VAL A 198 20.62 -0.49 -3.42
N TYR A 199 20.64 0.01 -4.65
CA TYR A 199 19.40 0.33 -5.37
C TYR A 199 18.66 -0.95 -5.80
N ASP A 200 19.40 -2.01 -6.16
CA ASP A 200 18.85 -3.35 -6.41
C ASP A 200 18.18 -3.95 -5.16
N LEU A 201 18.74 -3.74 -3.97
CA LEU A 201 18.12 -4.13 -2.70
C LEU A 201 16.84 -3.33 -2.42
N LEU A 202 16.88 -2.00 -2.63
CA LEU A 202 15.73 -1.14 -2.38
C LEU A 202 14.55 -1.45 -3.31
N MET A 203 14.79 -1.38 -4.62
CA MET A 203 13.74 -1.45 -5.63
C MET A 203 13.44 -2.88 -6.09
N GLY A 204 14.30 -3.86 -5.78
CA GLY A 204 14.15 -5.25 -6.19
C GLY A 204 14.71 -5.52 -7.58
N ILE A 205 15.00 -6.80 -7.84
CA ILE A 205 15.56 -7.30 -9.10
C ILE A 205 14.54 -8.15 -9.87
N GLU A 206 13.81 -9.04 -9.19
CA GLU A 206 12.72 -9.79 -9.80
C GLU A 206 11.47 -8.92 -9.86
N MET A 207 10.83 -8.88 -11.03
CA MET A 207 9.56 -8.19 -11.18
C MET A 207 8.47 -8.81 -10.29
N ASN A 208 8.21 -10.11 -10.39
CA ASN A 208 7.20 -10.81 -9.58
C ASN A 208 7.77 -12.13 -9.05
N PRO A 209 8.48 -12.14 -7.91
CA PRO A 209 9.02 -13.37 -7.34
C PRO A 209 7.90 -14.27 -6.79
N ARG A 210 8.06 -15.59 -6.98
CA ARG A 210 7.05 -16.60 -6.68
C ARG A 210 7.62 -17.87 -6.05
N PHE A 211 6.74 -18.58 -5.34
CA PHE A 211 6.89 -20.01 -5.10
C PHE A 211 5.89 -20.77 -5.99
N GLY A 212 6.41 -21.61 -6.89
CA GLY A 212 5.60 -22.25 -7.91
C GLY A 212 4.88 -21.22 -8.80
N GLN A 213 3.69 -21.58 -9.31
CA GLN A 213 2.95 -20.71 -10.24
C GLN A 213 2.02 -19.72 -9.55
N LEU A 214 1.45 -20.08 -8.40
CA LEU A 214 0.31 -19.36 -7.80
C LEU A 214 0.67 -18.53 -6.58
N TRP A 215 1.82 -18.78 -5.94
CA TRP A 215 2.23 -18.02 -4.76
C TRP A 215 3.03 -16.79 -5.17
N ASP A 216 2.36 -15.64 -5.29
CA ASP A 216 2.99 -14.37 -5.64
C ASP A 216 3.34 -13.55 -4.41
N PHE A 217 4.60 -13.11 -4.32
CA PHE A 217 5.09 -12.45 -3.11
C PHE A 217 4.44 -11.09 -2.89
N LYS A 218 4.18 -10.33 -3.97
CA LYS A 218 3.57 -9.00 -3.84
C LYS A 218 2.14 -9.11 -3.38
N LEU A 219 1.32 -9.92 -4.07
CA LEU A 219 -0.08 -10.07 -3.70
C LEU A 219 -0.22 -10.66 -2.29
N PHE A 220 0.61 -11.65 -1.96
CA PHE A 220 0.59 -12.25 -0.64
C PHE A 220 0.91 -11.21 0.44
N HIS A 221 2.07 -10.55 0.40
CA HIS A 221 2.51 -9.67 1.49
C HIS A 221 1.67 -8.41 1.61
N ASN A 222 1.35 -7.75 0.49
CA ASN A 222 0.50 -6.56 0.50
C ASN A 222 -0.89 -6.90 1.04
N GLY A 223 -1.53 -7.92 0.48
CA GLY A 223 -2.91 -8.25 0.81
C GLY A 223 -3.06 -8.92 2.17
N ARG A 224 -2.29 -9.99 2.43
CA ARG A 224 -2.54 -10.89 3.58
C ARG A 224 -1.97 -10.34 4.88
N PRO A 225 -0.66 -10.46 5.19
CA PRO A 225 -0.15 -9.96 6.46
C PRO A 225 -0.12 -8.43 6.57
N GLY A 226 -0.19 -7.69 5.45
CA GLY A 226 -0.29 -6.22 5.43
C GLY A 226 -1.71 -5.71 5.63
N ILE A 227 -2.54 -5.71 4.58
CA ILE A 227 -3.85 -5.06 4.58
C ILE A 227 -4.87 -5.74 5.53
N ILE A 228 -4.89 -7.07 5.68
CA ILE A 228 -5.79 -7.71 6.67
C ILE A 228 -5.38 -7.32 8.10
N ALA A 229 -4.08 -7.16 8.37
CA ALA A 229 -3.63 -6.74 9.70
C ALA A 229 -4.13 -5.34 10.07
N TRP A 230 -4.30 -4.44 9.10
CA TRP A 230 -4.79 -3.08 9.32
C TRP A 230 -6.05 -3.05 10.20
N THR A 231 -7.11 -3.75 9.80
CA THR A 231 -8.37 -3.73 10.56
C THR A 231 -8.31 -4.55 11.86
N LEU A 232 -7.45 -5.58 11.93
CA LEU A 232 -7.19 -6.28 13.20
C LEU A 232 -6.50 -5.38 14.23
N ILE A 233 -5.54 -4.58 13.78
CA ILE A 233 -4.86 -3.59 14.62
C ILE A 233 -5.92 -2.60 15.14
N ASP A 234 -6.77 -2.06 14.28
CA ASP A 234 -7.79 -1.09 14.69
C ASP A 234 -8.76 -1.67 15.74
N ILE A 235 -9.23 -2.90 15.55
CA ILE A 235 -10.11 -3.59 16.52
C ILE A 235 -9.38 -3.80 17.85
N SER A 236 -8.11 -4.24 17.81
CA SER A 236 -7.33 -4.46 19.02
C SER A 236 -7.07 -3.16 19.78
N PHE A 237 -6.88 -2.05 19.07
CA PHE A 237 -6.70 -0.74 19.68
C PHE A 237 -8.02 -0.20 20.24
N ALA A 238 -9.15 -0.40 19.56
CA ALA A 238 -10.47 -0.08 20.12
C ALA A 238 -10.75 -0.88 21.41
N ALA A 239 -10.39 -2.16 21.44
CA ALA A 239 -10.49 -2.99 22.65
C ALA A 239 -9.59 -2.46 23.79
N ALA A 240 -8.36 -2.06 23.49
CA ALA A 240 -7.47 -1.43 24.46
C ALA A 240 -8.03 -0.11 24.99
N GLN A 241 -8.67 0.70 24.15
CA GLN A 241 -9.36 1.92 24.58
C GLN A 241 -10.48 1.57 25.57
N TYR A 242 -11.34 0.61 25.21
CA TYR A 242 -12.42 0.13 26.08
C TYR A 242 -11.91 -0.34 27.45
N GLN A 243 -10.85 -1.15 27.47
CA GLN A 243 -10.23 -1.61 28.72
C GLN A 243 -9.65 -0.47 29.56
N LYS A 244 -9.14 0.59 28.93
CA LYS A 244 -8.53 1.75 29.60
C LYS A 244 -9.55 2.71 30.19
N ILE A 245 -10.66 3.00 29.48
CA ILE A 245 -11.60 4.07 29.86
C ILE A 245 -13.05 3.60 30.08
N GLY A 246 -13.36 2.32 29.85
CA GLY A 246 -14.69 1.73 30.04
C GLY A 246 -15.66 1.89 28.86
N TYR A 247 -15.27 2.58 27.80
CA TYR A 247 -16.05 2.74 26.56
C TYR A 247 -15.12 2.98 25.36
N VAL A 248 -15.68 2.90 24.14
CA VAL A 248 -14.98 3.25 22.90
C VAL A 248 -15.52 4.60 22.41
N THR A 249 -14.64 5.56 22.14
CA THR A 249 -15.02 6.91 21.73
C THR A 249 -15.67 6.93 20.35
N ASN A 250 -16.50 7.94 20.09
CA ASN A 250 -17.14 8.07 18.77
C ASN A 250 -16.11 8.24 17.62
N SER A 251 -14.95 8.83 17.91
CA SER A 251 -13.82 8.98 16.99
C SER A 251 -13.20 7.64 16.60
N MET A 252 -12.96 6.77 17.59
CA MET A 252 -12.36 5.45 17.37
C MET A 252 -13.31 4.56 16.56
N ILE A 253 -14.61 4.62 16.87
CA ILE A 253 -15.64 3.92 16.09
C ILE A 253 -15.66 4.41 14.64
N LEU A 254 -15.71 5.72 14.41
CA LEU A 254 -15.70 6.29 13.05
C LEU A 254 -14.43 5.89 12.30
N LEU A 255 -13.26 5.98 12.93
CA LEU A 255 -11.99 5.59 12.34
C LEU A 255 -12.00 4.12 11.89
N ASN A 256 -12.41 3.21 12.77
CA ASN A 256 -12.52 1.78 12.46
C ASN A 256 -13.46 1.54 11.27
N ILE A 257 -14.60 2.25 11.20
CA ILE A 257 -15.55 2.14 10.09
C ILE A 257 -14.91 2.63 8.78
N LEU A 258 -14.20 3.76 8.79
CA LEU A 258 -13.54 4.30 7.59
C LEU A 258 -12.41 3.38 7.10
N HIS A 259 -11.55 2.88 8.00
CA HIS A 259 -10.51 1.91 7.68
C HIS A 259 -11.11 0.60 7.13
N ALA A 260 -12.12 0.05 7.81
CA ALA A 260 -12.80 -1.16 7.36
C ALA A 260 -13.48 -0.99 5.99
N THR A 261 -14.09 0.17 5.74
CA THR A 261 -14.69 0.48 4.42
C THR A 261 -13.63 0.43 3.33
N TYR A 262 -12.47 1.05 3.54
CA TYR A 262 -11.37 1.05 2.58
C TYR A 262 -10.81 -0.36 2.34
N VAL A 263 -10.56 -1.10 3.41
CA VAL A 263 -9.97 -2.44 3.38
C VAL A 263 -10.91 -3.47 2.74
N LEU A 264 -12.20 -3.45 3.09
CA LEU A 264 -13.20 -4.33 2.48
C LEU A 264 -13.42 -3.99 1.01
N ASP A 265 -13.44 -2.71 0.65
CA ASP A 265 -13.53 -2.29 -0.74
C ASP A 265 -12.32 -2.76 -1.57
N PHE A 266 -11.12 -2.71 -1.00
CA PHE A 266 -9.93 -3.31 -1.61
C PHE A 266 -10.13 -4.81 -1.87
N PHE A 267 -10.54 -5.59 -0.86
CA PHE A 267 -10.69 -7.04 -1.01
C PHE A 267 -11.85 -7.46 -1.90
N TYR A 268 -12.96 -6.72 -1.88
CA TYR A 268 -14.08 -6.92 -2.79
C TYR A 268 -13.64 -6.75 -4.25
N ASN A 269 -12.68 -5.86 -4.49
CA ASN A 269 -12.13 -5.56 -5.81
C ASN A 269 -10.68 -6.06 -5.98
N GLU A 270 -10.26 -7.10 -5.25
CA GLU A 270 -8.84 -7.53 -5.20
C GLU A 270 -8.26 -7.86 -6.61
N ASP A 271 -9.07 -8.40 -7.53
CA ASP A 271 -8.64 -8.64 -8.93
C ASP A 271 -8.19 -7.35 -9.65
N TRP A 272 -8.77 -6.19 -9.31
CA TRP A 272 -8.35 -4.91 -9.86
C TRP A 272 -6.92 -4.54 -9.44
N TYR A 273 -6.50 -4.94 -8.23
CA TYR A 273 -5.16 -4.67 -7.72
C TYR A 273 -4.07 -5.27 -8.62
N LEU A 274 -4.36 -6.38 -9.31
CA LEU A 274 -3.44 -7.04 -10.25
C LEU A 274 -3.06 -6.15 -11.46
N ARG A 275 -3.78 -5.05 -11.68
CA ARG A 275 -3.54 -4.09 -12.77
C ARG A 275 -2.88 -2.79 -12.28
N THR A 276 -2.59 -2.69 -10.99
CA THR A 276 -1.93 -1.52 -10.39
C THR A 276 -0.44 -1.51 -10.68
N ILE A 277 0.21 -0.37 -10.41
CA ILE A 277 1.64 -0.18 -10.67
C ILE A 277 2.48 -1.16 -9.86
N ASP A 278 2.08 -1.45 -8.63
CA ASP A 278 2.81 -2.30 -7.68
C ASP A 278 2.98 -3.72 -8.24
N ILE A 279 1.91 -4.31 -8.78
CA ILE A 279 1.94 -5.64 -9.43
C ILE A 279 2.51 -5.56 -10.85
N ALA A 280 2.02 -4.63 -11.67
CA ALA A 280 2.25 -4.63 -13.11
C ALA A 280 3.60 -4.00 -13.53
N HIS A 281 4.30 -3.29 -12.65
CA HIS A 281 5.50 -2.53 -13.02
C HIS A 281 6.62 -2.54 -11.97
N ASP A 282 6.29 -2.38 -10.69
CA ASP A 282 7.33 -2.31 -9.66
C ASP A 282 8.01 -3.67 -9.48
N HIS A 283 9.24 -3.68 -9.01
CA HIS A 283 9.96 -4.92 -8.69
C HIS A 283 9.87 -5.15 -7.19
N PHE A 284 10.07 -6.40 -6.78
CA PHE A 284 9.94 -6.76 -5.37
C PHE A 284 11.29 -6.69 -4.66
N GLY A 285 11.53 -5.57 -3.96
CA GLY A 285 12.66 -5.35 -3.06
C GLY A 285 12.19 -4.76 -1.74
N PHE A 286 13.09 -4.10 -1.00
CA PHE A 286 12.78 -3.48 0.30
C PHE A 286 11.52 -2.61 0.26
N TYR A 287 11.37 -1.81 -0.81
CA TYR A 287 10.25 -0.89 -0.95
C TYR A 287 8.88 -1.57 -0.79
N LEU A 288 8.70 -2.77 -1.35
CA LEU A 288 7.46 -3.55 -1.20
C LEU A 288 7.56 -4.53 -0.02
N ALA A 289 8.66 -5.27 0.12
CA ALA A 289 8.83 -6.27 1.17
C ALA A 289 8.71 -5.69 2.59
N TRP A 290 9.48 -4.64 2.89
CA TRP A 290 9.43 -3.95 4.18
C TRP A 290 8.23 -3.00 4.25
N GLY A 291 7.87 -2.36 3.14
CA GLY A 291 6.70 -1.48 3.05
C GLY A 291 5.40 -2.18 3.44
N ASP A 292 5.12 -3.35 2.86
CA ASP A 292 3.92 -4.13 3.15
C ASP A 292 3.94 -4.73 4.56
N SER A 293 5.12 -5.10 5.07
CA SER A 293 5.28 -5.78 6.37
C SER A 293 5.28 -4.82 7.56
N VAL A 294 5.78 -3.58 7.37
CA VAL A 294 6.05 -2.63 8.45
C VAL A 294 5.40 -1.28 8.18
N TRP A 295 5.67 -0.65 7.03
CA TRP A 295 5.17 0.71 6.79
C TRP A 295 3.64 0.75 6.81
N LEU A 296 2.99 -0.14 6.06
CA LEU A 296 1.54 -0.17 5.96
C LEU A 296 0.90 -0.44 7.33
N PRO A 297 1.19 -1.54 8.07
CA PRO A 297 0.48 -1.83 9.30
C PRO A 297 0.75 -0.82 10.42
N PHE A 298 1.96 -0.26 10.51
CA PHE A 298 2.37 0.59 11.64
C PHE A 298 2.17 2.07 11.40
N MET A 299 2.29 2.54 10.15
CA MET A 299 2.15 3.96 9.83
C MET A 299 0.71 4.34 9.43
N TYR A 300 -0.05 3.42 8.82
CA TYR A 300 -1.43 3.72 8.40
C TYR A 300 -2.43 3.65 9.58
N THR A 301 -2.02 3.06 10.70
CA THR A 301 -2.83 2.90 11.92
C THR A 301 -2.44 3.89 13.03
N LEU A 302 -1.62 4.89 12.74
CA LEU A 302 -1.19 5.90 13.72
C LEU A 302 -2.36 6.63 14.38
N GLN A 303 -3.47 6.78 13.68
CA GLN A 303 -4.72 7.34 14.17
C GLN A 303 -5.30 6.49 15.33
N SER A 304 -5.35 5.17 15.17
CA SER A 304 -5.79 4.24 16.22
C SER A 304 -4.84 4.29 17.42
N HIS A 305 -3.54 4.38 17.12
CA HIS A 305 -2.49 4.51 18.13
C HIS A 305 -2.61 5.80 18.97
N TYR A 306 -2.98 6.90 18.30
CA TYR A 306 -3.27 8.20 18.90
C TYR A 306 -4.52 8.14 19.78
N LEU A 307 -5.64 7.63 19.27
CA LEU A 307 -6.94 7.64 19.95
C LEU A 307 -7.00 6.78 21.23
N VAL A 308 -6.19 5.73 21.33
CA VAL A 308 -6.06 4.96 22.59
C VAL A 308 -5.38 5.77 23.69
N ARG A 309 -4.48 6.68 23.30
CA ARG A 309 -3.63 7.44 24.22
C ARG A 309 -4.24 8.79 24.57
N ASN A 310 -4.79 9.44 23.55
CA ASN A 310 -5.50 10.70 23.59
C ASN A 310 -6.99 10.43 23.33
N THR A 311 -7.78 10.37 24.39
CA THR A 311 -9.23 10.17 24.30
C THR A 311 -9.86 11.39 23.64
N VAL A 312 -10.48 11.18 22.47
CA VAL A 312 -11.14 12.25 21.70
C VAL A 312 -12.60 11.86 21.49
N ASP A 313 -13.53 12.61 22.07
CA ASP A 313 -14.95 12.53 21.73
C ASP A 313 -15.32 13.74 20.88
N LEU A 314 -15.70 13.48 19.63
CA LEU A 314 -16.05 14.52 18.68
C LEU A 314 -17.43 15.08 19.00
N SER A 315 -17.59 16.40 18.84
CA SER A 315 -18.93 16.99 18.83
C SER A 315 -19.76 16.41 17.69
N ILE A 316 -21.07 16.25 17.88
CA ILE A 316 -21.96 15.67 16.86
C ILE A 316 -21.83 16.39 15.48
N PRO A 317 -21.78 17.73 15.39
CA PRO A 317 -21.60 18.39 14.10
C PRO A 317 -20.28 18.02 13.41
N TYR A 318 -19.20 17.92 14.18
CA TYR A 318 -17.88 17.57 13.64
C TYR A 318 -17.81 16.08 13.23
N LEU A 319 -18.41 15.20 14.03
CA LEU A 319 -18.54 13.78 13.69
C LEU A 319 -19.30 13.59 12.37
N VAL A 320 -20.44 14.28 12.21
CA VAL A 320 -21.25 14.24 10.97
C VAL A 320 -20.46 14.78 9.79
N LEU A 321 -19.79 15.93 9.93
CA LEU A 321 -18.97 16.51 8.87
C LEU A 321 -17.86 15.56 8.44
N THR A 322 -17.11 15.01 9.40
CA THR A 322 -16.00 14.07 9.12
C THR A 322 -16.51 12.80 8.44
N THR A 323 -17.67 12.29 8.86
CA THR A 323 -18.35 11.15 8.25
C THR A 323 -18.72 11.45 6.78
N ILE A 324 -19.30 12.62 6.50
CA ILE A 324 -19.65 13.05 5.15
C ILE A 324 -18.40 13.17 4.27
N VAL A 325 -17.31 13.74 4.78
CA VAL A 325 -16.04 13.85 4.05
C VAL A 325 -15.49 12.44 3.73
N GLY A 326 -15.49 11.53 4.70
CA GLY A 326 -14.97 10.17 4.53
C GLY A 326 -15.76 9.36 3.51
N PHE A 327 -17.08 9.24 3.69
CA PHE A 327 -17.92 8.49 2.77
C PHE A 327 -18.13 9.19 1.41
N GLY A 328 -18.09 10.52 1.38
CA GLY A 328 -18.05 11.29 0.14
C GLY A 328 -16.78 11.03 -0.66
N GLY A 329 -15.62 11.00 0.02
CA GLY A 329 -14.34 10.60 -0.58
C GLY A 329 -14.36 9.19 -1.14
N TYR A 330 -14.86 8.23 -0.35
CA TYR A 330 -15.06 6.84 -0.79
C TYR A 330 -15.97 6.75 -2.02
N TYR A 331 -17.14 7.40 -1.99
CA TYR A 331 -18.08 7.42 -3.10
C TYR A 331 -17.43 7.96 -4.38
N ILE A 332 -16.67 9.06 -4.29
CA ILE A 332 -15.92 9.62 -5.42
C ILE A 332 -14.90 8.59 -5.92
N PHE A 333 -14.03 8.07 -5.05
CA PHE A 333 -12.99 7.10 -5.42
C PHE A 333 -13.57 5.90 -6.18
N ARG A 334 -14.62 5.29 -5.63
CA ARG A 334 -15.26 4.10 -6.21
C ARG A 334 -16.00 4.43 -7.50
N THR A 335 -16.77 5.52 -7.53
CA THR A 335 -17.53 5.91 -8.73
C THR A 335 -16.63 6.28 -9.90
N VAL A 336 -15.53 7.01 -9.65
CA VAL A 336 -14.56 7.36 -10.69
C VAL A 336 -13.96 6.10 -11.30
N ASN A 337 -13.53 5.13 -10.49
CA ASN A 337 -12.99 3.87 -11.00
C ASN A 337 -14.04 3.05 -11.76
N ASN A 338 -15.27 2.95 -11.25
CA ASN A 338 -16.36 2.25 -11.92
C ASN A 338 -16.72 2.88 -13.27
N GLN A 339 -16.66 4.21 -13.42
CA GLN A 339 -16.87 4.87 -14.72
C GLN A 339 -15.83 4.41 -15.76
N LYS A 340 -14.55 4.36 -15.38
CA LYS A 340 -13.47 3.88 -16.26
C LYS A 340 -13.71 2.42 -16.66
N ASP A 341 -14.06 1.57 -15.72
CA ASP A 341 -14.24 0.13 -15.97
C ASP A 341 -15.47 -0.13 -16.83
N LEU A 342 -16.59 0.56 -16.57
CA LEU A 342 -17.80 0.49 -17.40
C LEU A 342 -17.53 0.91 -18.84
N VAL A 343 -16.89 2.08 -19.03
CA VAL A 343 -16.59 2.61 -20.37
C VAL A 343 -15.68 1.67 -21.14
N ARG A 344 -14.67 1.08 -20.48
CA ARG A 344 -13.79 0.09 -21.12
C ARG A 344 -14.53 -1.18 -21.49
N LYS A 345 -15.39 -1.70 -20.60
CA LYS A 345 -16.20 -2.90 -20.85
C LYS A 345 -17.17 -2.71 -22.03
N MET A 346 -17.70 -1.50 -22.18
CA MET A 346 -18.66 -1.15 -23.22
C MET A 346 -18.00 -0.57 -24.49
N ASP A 347 -16.66 -0.59 -24.59
CA ASP A 347 -15.90 0.00 -25.71
C ASP A 347 -16.31 1.47 -26.03
N GLY A 348 -16.57 2.25 -24.99
CA GLY A 348 -17.03 3.64 -25.09
C GLY A 348 -18.51 3.82 -25.47
N LYS A 349 -19.26 2.74 -25.71
CA LYS A 349 -20.67 2.76 -26.11
C LYS A 349 -21.60 2.77 -24.89
N CYS A 350 -21.47 3.80 -24.05
CA CYS A 350 -22.33 4.00 -22.88
C CYS A 350 -22.54 5.49 -22.60
N ASN A 351 -23.55 5.80 -21.79
CA ASN A 351 -23.78 7.16 -21.31
C ASN A 351 -23.10 7.38 -19.95
N ILE A 352 -22.50 8.56 -19.77
CA ILE A 352 -21.94 9.04 -18.51
C ILE A 352 -22.65 10.35 -18.16
N TRP A 353 -23.31 10.40 -17.01
CA TRP A 353 -24.12 11.56 -16.57
C TRP A 353 -25.14 12.02 -17.63
N GLY A 354 -25.87 11.06 -18.22
CA GLY A 354 -26.94 11.33 -19.17
C GLY A 354 -26.49 11.68 -20.60
N LYS A 355 -25.19 11.77 -20.89
CA LYS A 355 -24.64 12.05 -22.22
C LYS A 355 -23.76 10.91 -22.73
N PRO A 356 -23.61 10.70 -24.05
CA PRO A 356 -22.67 9.73 -24.60
C PRO A 356 -21.24 9.94 -24.08
N ALA A 357 -20.55 8.85 -23.73
CA ALA A 357 -19.18 8.93 -23.22
C ALA A 357 -18.23 9.53 -24.27
N LYS A 358 -17.46 10.55 -23.86
CA LYS A 358 -16.39 11.11 -24.70
C LYS A 358 -15.12 10.30 -24.47
N VAL A 359 -14.56 9.71 -25.52
CA VAL A 359 -13.35 8.89 -25.45
C VAL A 359 -12.35 9.30 -26.52
N VAL A 360 -11.06 9.21 -26.20
CA VAL A 360 -9.97 9.24 -27.18
C VAL A 360 -9.57 7.79 -27.47
N ARG A 361 -9.75 7.33 -28.71
CA ARG A 361 -9.34 5.99 -29.12
C ARG A 361 -7.84 6.00 -29.42
N THR A 362 -7.12 5.04 -28.85
CA THR A 362 -5.66 5.01 -28.90
C THR A 362 -5.16 3.67 -29.42
N GLU A 363 -3.97 3.70 -30.01
CA GLU A 363 -3.23 2.51 -30.41
C GLU A 363 -1.81 2.59 -29.84
N TYR A 364 -1.26 1.44 -29.45
CA TYR A 364 0.11 1.34 -28.95
C TYR A 364 0.73 0.01 -29.37
N THR A 365 2.05 0.01 -29.57
CA THR A 365 2.80 -1.19 -29.98
C THR A 365 3.59 -1.74 -28.80
N THR A 366 3.51 -3.04 -28.56
CA THR A 366 4.29 -3.74 -27.52
C THR A 366 5.67 -4.16 -28.03
N SER A 367 6.56 -4.57 -27.11
CA SER A 367 7.94 -4.99 -27.43
C SER A 367 8.02 -6.20 -28.38
N ASP A 368 6.96 -7.01 -28.45
CA ASP A 368 6.80 -8.10 -29.41
C ASP A 368 6.28 -7.65 -30.80
N GLY A 369 6.20 -6.33 -31.04
CA GLY A 369 5.77 -5.74 -32.31
C GLY A 369 4.26 -5.72 -32.53
N LYS A 370 3.44 -6.22 -31.59
CA LYS A 370 1.98 -6.26 -31.76
C LYS A 370 1.34 -4.90 -31.47
N VAL A 371 0.39 -4.52 -32.31
CA VAL A 371 -0.43 -3.31 -32.15
C VAL A 371 -1.66 -3.65 -31.32
N HIS A 372 -1.91 -2.87 -30.28
CA HIS A 372 -3.05 -3.00 -29.38
C HIS A 372 -3.87 -1.72 -29.40
N ARG A 373 -5.19 -1.90 -29.37
CA ARG A 373 -6.15 -0.79 -29.26
C ARG A 373 -6.57 -0.57 -27.81
N SER A 374 -6.77 0.68 -27.44
CA SER A 374 -7.24 1.10 -26.12
C SER A 374 -8.09 2.37 -26.25
N LEU A 375 -8.63 2.83 -25.13
CA LEU A 375 -9.38 4.07 -25.04
C LEU A 375 -9.03 4.84 -23.76
N LEU A 376 -9.13 6.17 -23.84
CA LEU A 376 -8.99 7.10 -22.73
C LEU A 376 -10.33 7.82 -22.53
N LEU A 377 -10.91 7.72 -21.33
CA LEU A 377 -12.19 8.35 -20.99
C LEU A 377 -11.97 9.83 -20.69
N ALA A 378 -12.67 10.71 -21.40
CA ALA A 378 -12.57 12.17 -21.31
C ALA A 378 -13.91 12.84 -20.98
N SER A 379 -14.79 12.13 -20.26
CA SER A 379 -16.08 12.62 -19.74
C SER A 379 -16.34 12.09 -18.33
N GLY A 380 -17.36 12.62 -17.65
CA GLY A 380 -17.60 12.32 -16.24
C GLY A 380 -16.46 12.84 -15.37
N PHE A 381 -16.11 12.11 -14.31
CA PHE A 381 -15.02 12.52 -13.43
C PHE A 381 -13.66 12.56 -14.13
N TRP A 382 -13.41 11.64 -15.06
CA TRP A 382 -12.19 11.63 -15.88
C TRP A 382 -12.14 12.76 -16.92
N GLY A 383 -13.25 13.46 -17.13
CA GLY A 383 -13.29 14.72 -17.89
C GLY A 383 -13.02 15.95 -17.04
N ILE A 384 -13.13 15.86 -15.70
CA ILE A 384 -12.85 16.95 -14.76
C ILE A 384 -11.35 17.01 -14.48
N SER A 385 -10.76 15.88 -14.10
CA SER A 385 -9.32 15.75 -13.94
C SER A 385 -8.86 14.32 -14.25
N ARG A 386 -7.60 14.19 -14.65
CA ARG A 386 -7.01 12.91 -15.06
C ARG A 386 -6.91 11.90 -13.91
N HIS A 387 -6.97 12.36 -12.66
CA HIS A 387 -6.89 11.51 -11.47
C HIS A 387 -7.90 11.91 -10.40
N PHE A 388 -9.15 12.17 -10.77
CA PHE A 388 -10.18 12.53 -9.79
C PHE A 388 -10.46 11.43 -8.75
N ASN A 389 -10.12 10.17 -9.08
CA ASN A 389 -10.13 9.07 -8.12
C ASN A 389 -9.16 9.33 -6.95
N TYR A 390 -8.00 9.93 -7.21
CA TYR A 390 -7.04 10.29 -6.15
C TYR A 390 -7.55 11.45 -5.28
N THR A 391 -8.39 12.35 -5.81
CA THR A 391 -9.09 13.32 -4.96
C THR A 391 -10.01 12.62 -3.95
N GLY A 392 -10.75 11.59 -4.39
CA GLY A 392 -11.55 10.76 -3.48
C GLY A 392 -10.70 10.04 -2.43
N ASP A 393 -9.56 9.49 -2.83
CA ASP A 393 -8.59 8.81 -1.96
C ASP A 393 -7.99 9.76 -0.90
N LEU A 394 -7.71 11.01 -1.28
CA LEU A 394 -7.25 12.04 -0.35
C LEU A 394 -8.35 12.51 0.61
N LEU A 395 -9.60 12.59 0.15
CA LEU A 395 -10.73 12.96 1.02
C LEU A 395 -10.97 11.91 2.10
N ILE A 396 -10.98 10.62 1.75
CA ILE A 396 -11.12 9.56 2.74
C ILE A 396 -9.91 9.51 3.68
N SER A 397 -8.69 9.70 3.16
CA SER A 397 -7.48 9.78 3.98
C SER A 397 -7.51 10.96 4.96
N ALA A 398 -8.03 12.11 4.52
CA ALA A 398 -8.21 13.27 5.39
C ALA A 398 -9.25 13.00 6.48
N ALA A 399 -10.37 12.35 6.16
CA ALA A 399 -11.38 11.99 7.14
C ALA A 399 -10.84 11.03 8.22
N MET A 400 -9.99 10.07 7.84
CA MET A 400 -9.32 9.18 8.80
C MET A 400 -8.46 9.98 9.79
N CYS A 401 -7.73 11.00 9.33
CA CYS A 401 -6.95 11.89 10.21
C CYS A 401 -7.84 12.82 11.06
N LEU A 402 -8.89 13.41 10.46
CA LEU A 402 -9.83 14.31 11.13
C LEU A 402 -10.58 13.61 12.28
N ALA A 403 -10.77 12.29 12.21
CA ALA A 403 -11.31 11.53 13.33
C ALA A 403 -10.50 11.72 14.64
N CYS A 404 -9.22 12.09 14.55
CA CYS A 404 -8.35 12.35 15.71
C CYS A 404 -8.44 13.79 16.26
N GLY A 405 -9.27 14.67 15.70
CA GLY A 405 -9.29 16.09 16.06
C GLY A 405 -8.04 16.84 15.58
N PHE A 406 -7.68 17.95 16.20
CA PHE A 406 -6.59 18.84 15.73
C PHE A 406 -5.44 19.01 16.72
N ASP A 407 -5.52 18.42 17.92
CA ASP A 407 -4.52 18.63 18.98
C ASP A 407 -3.20 17.91 18.70
N GLY A 408 -3.23 16.84 17.88
CA GLY A 408 -2.08 16.03 17.54
C GLY A 408 -1.68 16.14 16.07
N PHE A 409 -0.40 16.39 15.81
CA PHE A 409 0.13 16.41 14.45
C PHE A 409 0.37 15.01 13.86
N LEU A 410 0.81 14.04 14.68
CA LEU A 410 1.23 12.72 14.20
C LEU A 410 0.15 11.95 13.41
N PRO A 411 -1.15 11.95 13.77
CA PRO A 411 -2.21 11.32 12.97
C PRO A 411 -2.30 11.86 11.53
N TYR A 412 -1.96 13.13 11.30
CA TYR A 412 -1.99 13.77 9.98
C TYR A 412 -0.82 13.37 9.09
N PHE A 413 0.14 12.60 9.61
CA PHE A 413 1.17 11.96 8.80
C PHE A 413 0.54 11.20 7.62
N TYR A 414 -0.57 10.49 7.84
CA TYR A 414 -1.18 9.66 6.81
C TYR A 414 -1.65 10.47 5.59
N ILE A 415 -2.39 11.56 5.77
CA ILE A 415 -2.83 12.42 4.65
C ILE A 415 -1.65 13.09 3.95
N ILE A 416 -0.61 13.50 4.69
CA ILE A 416 0.60 14.09 4.12
C ILE A 416 1.32 13.05 3.25
N TYR A 417 1.52 11.85 3.78
CA TYR A 417 2.14 10.73 3.08
C TYR A 417 1.33 10.35 1.83
N MET A 418 0.02 10.18 1.94
CA MET A 418 -0.86 9.86 0.81
C MET A 418 -0.82 10.93 -0.27
N THR A 419 -0.76 12.21 0.11
CA THR A 419 -0.58 13.31 -0.85
C THR A 419 0.73 13.18 -1.62
N ILE A 420 1.86 12.96 -0.93
CA ILE A 420 3.16 12.78 -1.57
C ILE A 420 3.16 11.54 -2.48
N LEU A 421 2.64 10.41 -1.99
CA LEU A 421 2.54 9.15 -2.72
C LEU A 421 1.74 9.34 -4.01
N LEU A 422 0.55 9.95 -3.93
CA LEU A 422 -0.33 10.14 -5.07
C LEU A 422 0.23 11.15 -6.07
N LEU A 423 0.84 12.26 -5.62
CA LEU A 423 1.51 13.20 -6.52
C LEU A 423 2.68 12.54 -7.26
N HIS A 424 3.48 11.73 -6.57
CA HIS A 424 4.54 10.94 -7.21
C HIS A 424 3.97 9.93 -8.20
N ARG A 425 2.89 9.23 -7.83
CA ARG A 425 2.19 8.27 -8.68
C ARG A 425 1.58 8.91 -9.93
N ILE A 426 1.02 10.12 -9.83
CA ILE A 426 0.54 10.91 -10.98
C ILE A 426 1.68 11.19 -11.96
N ARG A 427 2.86 11.61 -11.48
CA ARG A 427 4.01 11.89 -12.35
C ARG A 427 4.47 10.64 -13.09
N ARG A 428 4.58 9.51 -12.39
CA ARG A 428 4.93 8.21 -12.98
C ARG A 428 3.90 7.75 -14.01
N ASP A 429 2.61 7.89 -13.70
CA ASP A 429 1.54 7.53 -14.61
C ASP A 429 1.53 8.41 -15.88
N ASP A 430 1.74 9.71 -15.74
CA ASP A 430 1.81 10.66 -16.86
C ASP A 430 2.98 10.32 -17.81
N THR A 431 4.18 10.05 -17.27
CA THR A 431 5.33 9.59 -18.06
C THR A 431 5.04 8.26 -18.77
N ARG A 432 4.41 7.31 -18.07
CA ARG A 432 4.04 6.01 -18.63
C ARG A 432 3.01 6.14 -19.75
N CYS A 433 1.93 6.88 -19.51
CA CYS A 433 0.85 7.06 -20.47
C CYS A 433 1.34 7.83 -21.70
N ARG A 434 2.25 8.80 -21.53
CA ARG A 434 2.94 9.46 -22.65
C ARG A 434 3.82 8.50 -23.43
N GLY A 435 4.64 7.69 -22.76
CA GLY A 435 5.47 6.67 -23.41
C GLY A 435 4.65 5.61 -24.15
N LYS A 436 3.47 5.25 -23.62
CA LYS A 436 2.58 4.24 -24.19
C LYS A 436 1.72 4.76 -25.34
N TYR A 437 1.05 5.90 -25.15
CA TYR A 437 0.03 6.40 -26.09
C TYR A 437 0.52 7.58 -26.95
N GLY A 438 1.70 8.14 -26.69
CA GLY A 438 2.30 9.21 -27.49
C GLY A 438 1.34 10.36 -27.76
N LYS A 439 1.12 10.68 -29.05
CA LYS A 439 0.23 11.74 -29.52
C LYS A 439 -1.20 11.68 -28.96
N TYR A 440 -1.72 10.48 -28.71
CA TYR A 440 -3.06 10.33 -28.16
C TYR A 440 -3.14 10.74 -26.69
N TRP A 441 -2.04 10.60 -25.94
CA TRP A 441 -1.96 11.13 -24.57
C TRP A 441 -1.93 12.65 -24.59
N ASP A 442 -1.19 13.25 -25.52
CA ASP A 442 -1.12 14.71 -25.65
C ASP A 442 -2.50 15.29 -26.02
N GLU A 443 -3.24 14.64 -26.92
CA GLU A 443 -4.63 14.99 -27.23
C GLU A 443 -5.52 14.89 -25.99
N TYR A 444 -5.43 13.79 -25.25
CA TYR A 444 -6.17 13.60 -24.01
C TYR A 444 -5.85 14.68 -22.97
N CYS A 445 -4.58 15.06 -22.82
CA CYS A 445 -4.15 16.12 -21.91
C CYS A 445 -4.66 17.51 -22.32
N LYS A 446 -4.90 17.76 -23.62
CA LYS A 446 -5.53 19.00 -24.08
C LYS A 446 -7.02 19.04 -23.71
N ILE A 447 -7.70 17.89 -23.73
CA ILE A 447 -9.11 17.79 -23.34
C ILE A 447 -9.27 17.89 -21.82
N VAL A 448 -8.36 17.26 -21.07
CA VAL A 448 -8.40 17.18 -19.59
C VAL A 448 -7.08 17.71 -19.03
N PRO A 449 -6.90 19.03 -18.92
CA PRO A 449 -5.62 19.64 -18.54
C PRO A 449 -5.23 19.30 -17.10
N TRP A 450 -6.21 19.30 -16.20
CA TRP A 450 -6.01 19.13 -14.76
C TRP A 450 -5.59 17.71 -14.40
N LYS A 451 -4.52 17.60 -13.60
CA LYS A 451 -4.03 16.30 -13.10
C LYS A 451 -4.86 15.79 -11.92
N LEU A 452 -5.09 16.63 -10.91
CA LEU A 452 -5.71 16.23 -9.65
C LEU A 452 -6.90 17.13 -9.29
N ILE A 453 -6.62 18.37 -8.86
CA ILE A 453 -7.64 19.36 -8.50
C ILE A 453 -7.84 20.31 -9.68
N PRO A 454 -9.05 20.43 -10.24
CA PRO A 454 -9.36 21.46 -11.23
C PRO A 454 -9.31 22.83 -10.55
N THR A 455 -8.63 23.79 -11.15
CA THR A 455 -8.78 25.19 -10.77
C THR A 455 -9.59 25.92 -11.84
N TYR A 456 -10.16 27.07 -11.49
CA TYR A 456 -10.76 27.96 -12.48
C TYR A 456 -9.63 28.46 -13.40
N SER A 457 -9.49 27.90 -14.60
CA SER A 457 -8.86 28.61 -15.70
C SER A 457 -9.93 29.39 -16.43
N ARG A 458 -9.82 30.72 -16.43
CA ARG A 458 -10.58 31.60 -17.34
C ARG A 458 -10.26 31.28 -18.78
#